data_AF-A0A2M6YIR8-F1
#
_entry.id   AF-A0A2M6YIR8-F1
#
_cell.length_a   1.000
_cell.length_b   1.000
_cell.length_c   1.000
_cell.angle_alpha   90.00
_cell.angle_beta   90.00
_cell.angle_gamma   90.00
#
_symmetry.space_group_name_H-M   'P 1'
#
loop_
_entity.id
_entity.type
_entity.pdbx_description
1 polymer ?
#
loop_
_entity_poly.entity_id
_entity_poly.type
_entity_poly.pdbx_seq_one_letter_code
_entity_poly.pdbx_strand_id
1 'polypeptide(L)' 'MKIACSSCRYIGESINLAKGSRRKEVFLWCCLLLPGLLYTLWRQSSDGRYPGCPQCESSNIRALKRREWKHFQKTGQLPE' A
#
# COMPACT_ATOMS: atom_id res chain seq x y z
N MET A 1 -8.19 -2.13 6.85
CA MET A 1 -7.48 -2.82 7.95
C MET A 1 -6.69 -1.78 8.73
N LYS A 2 -6.53 -1.94 10.06
CA LYS A 2 -5.77 -0.98 10.88
C LYS A 2 -4.28 -1.32 10.83
N ILE A 3 -3.43 -0.33 10.58
CA ILE A 3 -1.98 -0.49 10.49
C ILE A 3 -1.25 0.59 11.30
N ALA A 4 -0.01 0.27 11.69
CA ALA A 4 0.96 1.23 12.22
C ALA A 4 2.18 1.28 11.27
N CYS A 5 2.53 2.46 10.71
CA CYS A 5 3.80 2.66 9.96
C CYS A 5 4.91 2.88 10.98
N SER A 6 5.95 2.03 10.95
CA SER A 6 7.13 2.19 11.81
C SER A 6 7.98 3.40 11.41
N SER A 7 7.89 3.84 10.16
CA SER A 7 8.70 4.96 9.63
C SER A 7 8.14 6.35 9.92
N CYS A 8 6.80 6.52 9.96
CA CYS A 8 6.16 7.84 10.17
C CYS A 8 5.20 7.89 11.36
N ARG A 9 5.11 6.80 12.14
CA ARG A 9 4.19 6.66 13.28
C ARG A 9 2.72 6.92 12.92
N TYR A 10 2.33 6.73 11.65
CA TYR A 10 0.93 6.80 11.22
C TYR A 10 0.17 5.58 11.73
N ILE A 11 -0.97 5.81 12.37
CA ILE A 11 -1.80 4.77 13.00
C ILE A 11 -3.23 4.98 12.50
N GLY A 12 -3.71 4.05 11.68
CA GLY A 12 -4.98 4.28 11.01
C GLY A 12 -5.30 3.21 9.99
N GLU A 13 -6.08 3.58 8.99
CA GLU A 13 -6.42 2.66 7.91
C GLU A 13 -5.30 2.56 6.88
N SER A 14 -5.02 1.33 6.47
CA SER A 14 -4.11 1.05 5.35
C SER A 14 -4.75 1.48 4.04
N ILE A 15 -3.97 2.15 3.19
CA ILE A 15 -4.38 2.37 1.81
C ILE A 15 -3.74 1.31 0.91
N ASN A 16 -4.38 1.06 -0.24
CA ASN A 16 -3.78 0.23 -1.28
C ASN A 16 -2.89 1.12 -2.15
N LEU A 17 -1.58 0.98 -2.04
CA LEU A 17 -0.62 1.62 -2.93
C LEU A 17 -0.39 0.74 -4.16
N ALA A 18 -0.30 1.37 -5.33
CA ALA A 18 -0.04 0.67 -6.58
C ALA A 18 1.47 0.58 -6.83
N LYS A 19 2.00 -0.63 -7.06
CA LYS A 19 3.41 -0.84 -7.41
C LYS A 19 3.57 -0.61 -8.92
N GLY A 20 3.98 0.59 -9.34
CA GLY A 20 4.31 0.81 -10.74
C GLY A 20 4.46 2.27 -11.16
N SER A 21 5.48 2.54 -11.97
CA SER A 21 5.69 3.84 -12.62
C SER A 21 4.92 3.90 -13.95
N ARG A 22 4.08 4.93 -14.11
CA ARG A 22 3.32 5.22 -15.35
C ARG A 22 4.20 5.29 -16.62
N ARG A 23 5.50 5.54 -16.46
CA ARG A 23 6.50 5.57 -17.55
C ARG A 23 6.69 4.23 -18.27
N LYS A 24 6.61 3.09 -17.56
CA LYS A 24 6.76 1.77 -18.19
C LYS A 24 5.58 1.44 -19.10
N GLU A 25 4.39 1.90 -18.71
CA GLU A 25 3.15 1.78 -19.48
C GLU A 25 3.26 2.48 -20.84
N VAL A 26 3.75 3.73 -20.85
CA VAL A 26 3.92 4.52 -22.07
C VAL A 26 4.96 3.91 -23.00
N PHE A 27 6.08 3.43 -22.46
CA PHE A 27 7.14 2.81 -23.27
C PHE A 27 6.67 1.49 -23.92
N LEU A 28 5.94 0.65 -23.19
CA LEU A 28 5.38 -0.58 -23.75
C LEU A 28 4.34 -0.30 -24.84
N TRP A 29 3.47 0.69 -24.65
CA TRP A 29 2.49 1.11 -25.67
C TRP A 29 3.14 1.64 -26.96
N CYS A 30 4.29 2.32 -26.86
CA CYS A 30 5.00 2.82 -28.03
C CYS A 30 5.73 1.73 -28.83
N CYS A 31 6.15 0.62 -28.20
CA CYS A 31 6.91 -0.43 -28.87
C CYS A 31 6.06 -1.62 -29.34
N LEU A 32 5.04 -2.06 -28.59
CA LEU A 32 4.12 -3.13 -28.99
C LEU A 32 2.80 -3.01 -28.20
N LEU A 33 1.66 -2.95 -28.89
CA LEU A 33 0.33 -2.83 -28.28
C LEU A 33 -0.04 -4.00 -27.34
N LEU A 34 0.39 -5.23 -27.66
CA LEU A 34 0.10 -6.44 -26.87
C LEU A 34 0.65 -6.42 -25.42
N PRO A 35 1.94 -6.19 -25.17
CA PRO A 35 2.48 -6.13 -23.81
C PRO A 35 1.93 -4.94 -23.02
N GLY A 36 1.61 -3.82 -23.69
CA GLY A 36 0.92 -2.70 -23.07
C GLY A 36 -0.41 -3.09 -22.45
N LEU A 37 -1.23 -3.87 -23.16
CA LEU A 37 -2.54 -4.36 -22.69
C LEU A 37 -2.42 -5.35 -21.52
N LEU A 38 -1.54 -6.34 -21.62
CA LEU A 38 -1.26 -7.31 -20.56
C LEU A 38 -0.77 -6.63 -19.27
N TYR A 39 0.08 -5.61 -19.41
CA TYR A 39 0.59 -4.87 -18.25
C TYR A 39 -0.50 -4.03 -17.57
N THR A 40 -1.41 -3.40 -18.33
CA THR A 40 -2.57 -2.71 -17.75
C THR A 40 -3.52 -3.66 -17.02
N LEU A 41 -3.73 -4.88 -17.53
CA LEU A 41 -4.54 -5.90 -16.86
C LEU A 41 -3.85 -6.40 -15.58
N TRP A 42 -2.54 -6.63 -15.61
CA TRP A 42 -1.77 -6.98 -14.41
C TRP A 42 -1.78 -5.84 -13.36
N ARG A 43 -1.71 -4.58 -13.79
CA ARG A 43 -1.80 -3.41 -12.91
C ARG A 43 -3.17 -3.23 -12.26
N GLN A 44 -4.24 -3.54 -12.99
CA GLN A 44 -5.61 -3.54 -12.45
C GLN A 44 -5.89 -4.76 -11.56
N SER A 45 -5.17 -5.86 -11.78
CA SER A 45 -5.26 -7.06 -10.97
C SER A 45 -4.74 -6.80 -9.55
N SER A 46 -5.31 -7.51 -8.57
CA SER A 46 -5.00 -7.34 -7.14
C SER A 46 -3.51 -7.51 -6.79
N ASP A 47 -2.73 -8.13 -7.67
CA ASP A 47 -1.28 -8.34 -7.56
C ASP A 47 -0.46 -7.03 -7.65
N GLY A 48 -1.00 -6.01 -8.35
CA GLY A 48 -0.35 -4.70 -8.50
C GLY A 48 -0.57 -3.75 -7.33
N ARG A 49 -1.41 -4.11 -6.36
CA ARG A 49 -1.79 -3.27 -5.21
C ARG A 49 -1.26 -3.90 -3.93
N TYR A 50 -0.47 -3.16 -3.18
CA TYR A 50 0.00 -3.58 -1.86
C TYR A 50 -0.56 -2.68 -0.77
N PRO A 51 -0.94 -3.25 0.39
CA PRO A 51 -1.30 -2.44 1.53
C PRO A 51 -0.04 -1.71 2.02
N GLY A 52 -0.14 -0.39 2.13
CA GLY A 52 0.93 0.43 2.67
C GLY A 52 0.39 1.67 3.34
N CYS A 53 1.31 2.48 3.86
CA CYS A 53 0.94 3.66 4.62
C CYS A 53 0.61 4.84 3.69
N PRO A 54 -0.47 5.59 3.95
CA PRO A 54 -0.82 6.77 3.14
C PRO A 54 0.15 7.94 3.29
N GLN A 55 0.85 8.03 4.42
CA GLN A 55 1.72 9.16 4.72
C GLN A 55 3.16 8.95 4.23
N CYS A 56 3.69 7.74 4.49
CA CYS A 56 5.09 7.41 4.24
C CYS A 56 5.27 6.65 2.91
N GLU A 57 4.18 6.22 2.25
CA GLU A 57 4.15 5.31 1.09
C GLU A 57 4.97 4.01 1.27
N SER A 58 5.41 3.77 2.50
CA SER A 58 6.32 2.69 2.85
C SER A 58 5.53 1.41 3.02
N SER A 59 6.14 0.31 2.55
CA SER A 59 5.69 -1.05 2.79
C SER A 59 5.98 -1.51 4.24
N ASN A 60 6.68 -0.69 5.04
CA ASN A 60 7.04 -0.99 6.43
C ASN A 60 5.87 -0.67 7.39
N ILE A 61 4.80 -1.46 7.26
CA ILE A 61 3.57 -1.34 8.01
C ILE A 61 3.28 -2.60 8.82
N ARG A 62 2.97 -2.46 10.11
CA ARG A 62 2.55 -3.56 10.98
C ARG A 62 1.02 -3.57 11.08
N ALA A 63 0.38 -4.68 10.74
CA ALA A 63 -1.06 -4.84 10.93
C ALA A 63 -1.38 -4.89 12.43
N LEU A 64 -2.30 -4.04 12.88
CA LEU A 64 -2.70 -3.98 14.28
C LEU A 64 -3.80 -4.99 14.56
N LYS A 65 -3.62 -5.79 15.62
CA LYS A 65 -4.69 -6.65 16.12
C LYS A 65 -5.80 -5.79 16.71
N ARG A 66 -7.03 -6.30 16.67
CA ARG A 66 -8.22 -5.62 17.26
C ARG A 66 -7.99 -5.21 18.73
N ARG A 67 -7.26 -6.04 19.51
CA ARG A 67 -6.93 -5.75 20.91
C ARG A 67 -6.00 -4.54 21.06
N GLU A 68 -4.94 -4.46 20.26
CA GLU A 68 -3.97 -3.35 20.30
C GLU A 68 -4.63 -2.03 19.91
N TRP A 69 -5.52 -2.02 18.90
CA TRP A 69 -6.26 -0.82 18.53
C TRP A 69 -7.15 -0.29 19.67
N LYS A 70 -7.84 -1.19 20.40
CA LYS A 70 -8.64 -0.80 21.57
C LYS A 70 -7.78 -0.27 22.71
N HIS A 71 -6.58 -0.83 22.89
CA HIS A 71 -5.64 -0.35 23.88
C HIS A 71 -5.16 1.06 23.52
N PHE A 72 -4.71 1.27 22.28
CA PHE A 72 -4.31 2.59 21.76
C PHE A 72 -5.40 3.65 21.92
N GLN A 73 -6.68 3.32 21.67
CA GLN A 73 -7.79 4.25 21.91
C GLN A 73 -7.97 4.66 23.37
N LYS A 74 -7.56 3.82 24.33
CA LYS A 74 -7.65 4.10 25.77
C LYS A 74 -6.43 4.83 26.31
N THR A 75 -5.23 4.41 25.92
CA THR A 75 -3.96 4.92 26.47
C THR A 75 -3.29 5.97 25.59
N GLY A 76 -3.71 6.11 24.33
CA GLY A 76 -3.04 6.98 23.35
C GLY A 76 -1.66 6.47 22.92
N GLN A 77 -1.24 5.30 23.38
CA GLN A 77 0.08 4.71 23.12
C GLN A 77 -0.07 3.28 22.61
N LEU A 78 0.75 2.91 21.61
CA LEU A 78 0.85 1.53 21.16
C LEU A 78 1.85 0.78 22.05
N PRO A 79 1.57 -0.49 22.39
CA PRO A 79 2.57 -1.33 23.02
C PRO A 79 3.76 -1.46 22.05
N GLU A 80 4.93 -1.04 22.53
CA GLU A 80 6.21 -1.14 21.84
C GLU A 80 6.53 -2.58 21.41
#